data_AF-A0A1Y5IHG0-F1
#
_entry.id   AF-A0A1Y5IHG0-F1
#
_cell.length_a   1.000
_cell.length_b   1.000
_cell.length_c   1.000
_cell.angle_alpha   90.00
_cell.angle_beta   90.00
_cell.angle_gamma   90.00
#
_symmetry.space_group_name_H-M   'P 1'
#
loop_
_entity.id
_entity.type
_entity.pdbx_description
1 polymer ?
#
loop_
_entity_poly.entity_id
_entity_poly.type
_entity_poly.pdbx_seq_one_letter_code
_entity_poly.pdbx_strand_id
1 'polypeptide(L)'
;MLEKYRSRGLEFIAFPVNQFGCQGPGTSEMEREYAYKKFGTRDFEVMDKIAVKTKPVRCKGIDPKSYEEFKDDPDAMLTAPLVDDVTSSAKESPVYEFLKRKPFDKEIEWNYVKFLVGRDGQVLRRYSPGDPLEQGMEEDIKRALDGRELGKPRNPYA
;
A
#
# COMPACT_ATOMS: atom_id res chain seq x y z
N MET A 1 11.12 -1.48 -11.14
CA MET A 1 11.52 -0.14 -10.62
C MET A 1 12.52 -0.25 -9.48
N LEU A 2 12.21 -0.98 -8.41
CA LEU A 2 13.08 -1.13 -7.24
C LEU A 2 14.52 -1.56 -7.61
N GLU A 3 14.68 -2.70 -8.28
CA GLU A 3 16.00 -3.20 -8.71
C GLU A 3 16.82 -2.16 -9.50
N LYS A 4 16.15 -1.45 -10.43
CA LYS A 4 16.76 -0.47 -11.33
C LYS A 4 17.32 0.75 -10.59
N TYR A 5 16.68 1.18 -9.50
CA TYR A 5 17.01 2.45 -8.83
C TYR A 5 17.49 2.27 -7.38
N ARG A 6 17.54 1.05 -6.87
CA ARG A 6 18.02 0.74 -5.51
C ARG A 6 19.41 1.28 -5.23
N SER A 7 20.36 1.05 -6.14
CA SER A 7 21.74 1.55 -6.00
C SER A 7 21.84 3.07 -5.97
N ARG A 8 20.79 3.77 -6.43
CA ARG A 8 20.65 5.21 -6.39
C ARG A 8 19.90 5.70 -5.13
N GLY A 9 19.50 4.80 -4.23
CA GLY A 9 18.81 5.11 -2.98
C GLY A 9 17.28 5.09 -3.06
N LEU A 10 16.69 4.38 -4.04
CA LEU A 10 15.25 4.09 -4.00
C LEU A 10 14.98 2.90 -3.08
N GLU A 11 14.04 3.08 -2.15
CA GLU A 11 13.52 2.02 -1.28
C GLU A 11 11.99 1.96 -1.39
N PHE A 12 11.47 0.73 -1.29
CA PHE A 12 10.03 0.48 -1.22
C PHE A 12 9.71 0.01 0.20
N ILE A 13 8.65 0.57 0.78
CA ILE A 13 8.07 0.17 2.05
C ILE A 13 6.58 -0.06 1.83
N ALA A 14 6.09 -1.23 2.22
CA ALA A 14 4.69 -1.61 2.08
C ALA A 14 4.02 -1.70 3.45
N PHE A 15 2.80 -1.19 3.55
CA PHE A 15 1.98 -1.27 4.75
C PHE A 15 0.71 -2.07 4.43
N PRO A 16 0.57 -3.30 4.95
CA PRO A 16 -0.65 -4.06 4.78
C PRO A 16 -1.82 -3.39 5.52
N VAL A 17 -3.01 -3.48 4.93
CA VAL A 17 -4.25 -2.88 5.46
C VAL A 17 -5.41 -3.81 5.18
N ASN A 18 -6.43 -3.81 6.05
CA ASN A 18 -7.59 -4.69 5.91
C ASN A 18 -8.94 -3.92 5.84
N GLN A 19 -8.88 -2.58 5.77
CA GLN A 19 -10.06 -1.71 5.77
C GLN A 19 -10.73 -1.55 4.38
N PHE A 20 -10.29 -2.30 3.38
CA PHE A 20 -10.82 -2.28 2.01
C PHE A 20 -11.18 -3.69 1.55
N GLY A 21 -12.48 -3.99 1.52
CA GLY A 21 -13.00 -5.29 1.07
C GLY A 21 -12.52 -6.50 1.88
N CYS A 22 -11.95 -6.28 3.07
CA CYS A 22 -11.35 -7.32 3.91
C CYS A 22 -10.25 -8.14 3.21
N GLN A 23 -9.50 -7.48 2.31
CA GLN A 23 -8.42 -8.07 1.51
C GLN A 23 -7.08 -8.18 2.24
N GLY A 24 -7.06 -8.11 3.57
CA GLY A 24 -5.86 -8.38 4.38
C GLY A 24 -6.24 -9.10 5.68
N PRO A 25 -6.90 -10.26 5.63
CA PRO A 25 -7.53 -10.89 6.79
C PRO A 25 -6.52 -11.50 7.79
N GLY A 26 -5.24 -11.66 7.41
CA GLY A 26 -4.19 -12.29 8.21
C GLY A 26 -3.54 -11.36 9.23
N THR A 27 -2.63 -11.90 10.04
CA THR A 27 -1.77 -11.08 10.94
C THR A 27 -0.72 -10.30 10.14
N SER A 28 -0.04 -9.33 10.75
CA SER A 28 1.10 -8.62 10.12
C SER A 28 2.16 -9.56 9.54
N GLU A 29 2.47 -10.66 10.23
CA GLU A 29 3.42 -11.67 9.77
C GLU A 29 2.91 -12.42 8.53
N MET A 30 1.65 -12.86 8.54
CA MET A 30 1.04 -13.55 7.40
C MET A 30 0.97 -12.66 6.16
N GLU A 31 0.58 -11.39 6.32
CA GLU A 31 0.50 -10.44 5.21
C GLU A 31 1.87 -10.12 4.62
N ARG A 32 2.89 -10.04 5.48
CA ARG A 32 4.28 -9.86 5.06
C ARG A 32 4.81 -11.04 4.25
N GLU A 33 4.60 -12.26 4.74
CA GLU A 33 4.98 -13.48 4.01
C GLU A 33 4.21 -13.63 2.70
N TYR A 34 2.91 -13.29 2.70
CA TYR A 34 2.10 -13.26 1.49
C TYR A 34 2.65 -12.27 0.45
N ALA A 35 2.97 -11.05 0.86
CA ALA A 35 3.54 -10.05 -0.05
C ALA A 35 4.84 -10.54 -0.67
N TYR A 36 5.76 -11.11 0.12
CA TYR A 36 7.02 -11.64 -0.41
C TYR A 36 6.82 -12.79 -1.41
N LYS A 37 5.87 -13.69 -1.13
CA LYS A 37 5.51 -14.76 -2.06
C LYS A 37 4.88 -14.19 -3.34
N LYS A 38 3.94 -13.26 -3.23
CA LYS A 38 3.22 -12.66 -4.37
C LYS A 38 4.16 -11.93 -5.32
N PHE A 39 5.10 -11.17 -4.78
CA PHE A 39 6.05 -10.38 -5.57
C PHE A 39 7.34 -11.14 -5.91
N GLY A 40 7.51 -12.36 -5.41
CA GLY A 40 8.69 -13.20 -5.68
C GLY A 40 10.00 -12.61 -5.16
N THR A 41 9.94 -11.67 -4.22
CA THR A 41 11.12 -10.99 -3.67
C THR A 41 10.91 -10.55 -2.22
N ARG A 42 11.99 -10.53 -1.45
CA ARG A 42 12.07 -9.93 -0.10
C ARG A 42 12.83 -8.62 -0.10
N ASP A 43 13.07 -8.04 -1.28
CA ASP A 43 13.92 -6.88 -1.41
C ASP A 43 13.32 -5.63 -0.77
N PHE A 44 12.00 -5.51 -0.67
CA PHE A 44 11.37 -4.36 -0.04
C PHE A 44 10.89 -4.70 1.37
N GLU A 45 10.79 -3.68 2.22
CA GLU A 45 10.29 -3.87 3.57
C GLU A 45 8.76 -3.90 3.55
N VAL A 46 8.18 -4.94 4.16
CA VAL A 46 6.75 -4.94 4.49
C VAL A 46 6.68 -4.69 5.97
N MET A 47 5.93 -3.67 6.39
CA MET A 47 5.76 -3.26 7.78
C MET A 47 4.58 -4.00 8.41
N ASP A 48 4.35 -3.73 9.70
CA ASP A 48 3.14 -4.19 10.36
C ASP A 48 1.88 -3.55 9.78
N LYS A 49 0.75 -4.25 9.92
CA LYS A 49 -0.56 -3.78 9.50
C LYS A 49 -0.90 -2.45 10.16
N ILE A 50 -1.49 -1.54 9.39
CA ILE A 50 -1.92 -0.23 9.88
C ILE A 50 -3.39 0.06 9.55
N ALA A 51 -3.97 1.01 10.28
CA ALA A 51 -5.23 1.64 9.90
C ALA A 51 -4.97 2.92 9.10
N VAL A 52 -5.74 3.10 8.03
CA VAL A 52 -5.75 4.26 7.12
C VAL A 52 -7.14 4.86 6.93
N LYS A 53 -8.14 4.38 7.67
CA LYS A 53 -9.46 5.02 7.79
C LYS A 53 -9.71 5.43 9.22
N THR A 54 -10.32 6.61 9.38
CA THR A 54 -10.73 7.15 10.69
C THR A 54 -11.95 6.44 11.28
N LYS A 55 -12.78 5.81 10.44
CA LYS A 55 -13.93 5.01 10.88
C LYS A 55 -13.57 3.52 10.88
N PRO A 56 -13.81 2.79 11.99
CA PRO A 56 -13.66 1.35 12.01
C PRO A 56 -14.48 0.68 10.91
N VAL A 57 -13.89 -0.28 10.23
CA VAL A 57 -14.58 -1.13 9.26
C VAL A 57 -14.75 -2.49 9.90
N ARG A 58 -15.99 -2.99 10.01
CA ARG A 58 -16.24 -4.36 10.47
C ARG A 58 -16.02 -5.32 9.31
N CYS A 59 -15.01 -6.17 9.42
CA CYS A 59 -14.81 -7.28 8.51
C CYS A 59 -15.52 -8.53 9.05
N LYS A 60 -16.30 -9.20 8.20
CA LYS A 60 -16.95 -10.48 8.55
C LYS A 60 -16.14 -11.70 8.06
N GLY A 61 -14.93 -11.47 7.53
CA GLY A 61 -14.25 -12.44 6.66
C GLY A 61 -14.93 -12.52 5.29
N ILE A 62 -14.33 -13.26 4.36
CA ILE A 62 -14.98 -13.62 3.11
C ILE A 62 -15.75 -14.94 3.36
N ASP A 63 -17.00 -15.06 2.87
CA ASP A 63 -17.85 -16.25 3.09
C ASP A 63 -17.11 -17.51 2.61
N PRO A 64 -17.00 -18.60 3.40
CA PRO A 64 -16.34 -19.84 2.99
C PRO A 64 -16.80 -20.40 1.64
N LYS A 65 -18.02 -20.10 1.15
CA LYS A 65 -18.42 -20.45 -0.23
C LYS A 65 -17.46 -19.89 -1.30
N SER A 66 -16.90 -18.72 -1.05
CA SER A 66 -15.86 -18.11 -1.89
C SER A 66 -14.45 -18.64 -1.59
N TYR A 67 -14.24 -19.40 -0.52
CA TYR A 67 -13.00 -20.14 -0.35
C TYR A 67 -13.03 -21.44 -1.18
N GLU A 68 -14.13 -22.19 -1.16
CA GLU A 68 -14.25 -23.40 -1.98
C GLU A 68 -14.20 -23.12 -3.49
N GLU A 69 -14.77 -22.01 -3.95
CA GLU A 69 -14.74 -21.58 -5.36
C GLU A 69 -13.36 -21.09 -5.81
N PHE A 70 -12.51 -20.62 -4.88
CA PHE A 70 -11.22 -20.00 -5.20
C PHE A 70 -10.03 -20.76 -4.62
N LYS A 71 -10.21 -21.96 -4.06
CA LYS A 71 -9.13 -22.75 -3.42
C LYS A 71 -7.88 -23.01 -4.29
N ASP A 72 -8.02 -22.91 -5.61
CA ASP A 72 -6.94 -23.09 -6.59
C ASP A 72 -6.35 -21.73 -7.07
N ASP A 73 -6.90 -20.60 -6.61
CA ASP A 73 -6.39 -19.24 -6.83
C ASP A 73 -5.25 -18.96 -5.83
N PRO A 74 -4.04 -18.60 -6.28
CA PRO A 74 -2.95 -18.22 -5.39
C PRO A 74 -3.26 -16.99 -4.51
N ASP A 75 -4.28 -16.20 -4.88
CA ASP A 75 -4.81 -15.07 -4.11
C ASP A 75 -5.96 -15.48 -3.17
N ALA A 76 -6.41 -16.74 -3.13
CA ALA A 76 -7.41 -17.20 -2.15
C ALA A 76 -6.91 -17.26 -0.70
N MET A 77 -5.63 -17.00 -0.46
CA MET A 77 -5.18 -16.69 0.91
C MET A 77 -5.82 -15.40 1.46
N LEU A 78 -6.35 -14.54 0.56
CA LEU A 78 -7.18 -13.38 0.90
C LEU A 78 -8.60 -13.75 1.38
N THR A 79 -9.04 -15.01 1.21
CA THR A 79 -10.36 -15.52 1.63
C THR A 79 -10.33 -16.34 2.93
N ALA A 80 -9.18 -16.37 3.62
CA ALA A 80 -9.06 -17.04 4.91
C ALA A 80 -10.07 -16.49 5.95
N PRO A 81 -10.55 -17.31 6.90
CA PRO A 81 -11.33 -16.80 8.04
C PRO A 81 -10.53 -15.69 8.71
N LEU A 82 -11.20 -14.58 9.02
CA LEU A 82 -10.58 -13.39 9.61
C LEU A 82 -9.71 -13.78 10.82
N VAL A 83 -8.40 -13.67 10.66
CA VAL A 83 -7.42 -14.04 11.70
C VAL A 83 -7.12 -12.82 12.58
N ASP A 84 -7.11 -11.62 12.00
CA ASP A 84 -6.83 -10.37 12.71
C ASP A 84 -7.71 -9.19 12.24
N ASP A 85 -8.65 -8.80 13.11
CA ASP A 85 -9.52 -7.61 12.98
C ASP A 85 -8.97 -6.38 13.72
N VAL A 86 -7.89 -6.53 14.50
CA VAL A 86 -7.45 -5.50 15.46
C VAL A 86 -6.92 -4.26 14.73
N THR A 87 -6.24 -4.44 13.59
CA THR A 87 -5.72 -3.32 12.79
C THR A 87 -6.77 -2.67 11.90
N SER A 88 -7.86 -3.37 11.54
CA SER A 88 -8.98 -2.80 10.76
C SER A 88 -9.85 -1.83 11.55
N SER A 89 -9.86 -1.96 12.88
CA SER A 89 -10.70 -1.20 13.80
C SER A 89 -9.92 -0.24 14.71
N ALA A 90 -8.60 -0.15 14.52
CA ALA A 90 -7.72 0.81 15.19
C ALA A 90 -7.91 2.25 14.71
N LYS A 91 -7.41 3.21 15.50
CA LYS A 91 -7.25 4.61 15.07
C LYS A 91 -6.29 4.68 13.89
N GLU A 92 -6.54 5.63 12.99
CA GLU A 92 -5.60 6.04 11.94
C GLU A 92 -4.15 6.09 12.43
N SER A 93 -3.26 5.43 11.69
CA SER A 93 -1.86 5.29 12.09
C SER A 93 -1.08 6.60 11.95
N PRO A 94 -0.10 6.88 12.84
CA PRO A 94 0.74 8.08 12.73
C PRO A 94 1.50 8.19 11.40
N VAL A 95 1.88 7.05 10.80
CA VAL A 95 2.53 7.05 9.48
C VAL A 95 1.57 7.54 8.40
N TYR A 96 0.30 7.14 8.42
CA TYR A 96 -0.67 7.64 7.46
C TYR A 96 -1.05 9.10 7.73
N GLU A 97 -1.16 9.52 9.00
CA GLU A 97 -1.32 10.94 9.38
C GLU A 97 -0.18 11.81 8.80
N PHE A 98 1.06 11.31 8.78
CA PHE A 98 2.20 11.96 8.13
C PHE A 98 2.07 11.99 6.60
N LEU A 99 1.70 10.86 5.97
CA LEU A 99 1.61 10.75 4.50
C LEU A 99 0.49 11.61 3.90
N LYS A 100 -0.63 11.78 4.61
CA LYS A 100 -1.80 12.56 4.16
C LYS A 100 -1.71 14.06 4.48
N ARG A 101 -0.53 14.60 4.82
CA ARG A 101 -0.38 16.05 4.99
C ARG A 101 -0.69 16.77 3.68
N LYS A 102 -1.19 18.00 3.77
CA LYS A 102 -1.49 18.83 2.59
C LYS A 102 -0.27 18.90 1.66
N PRO A 103 -0.46 18.80 0.33
CA PRO A 103 -1.75 18.79 -0.38
C PRO A 103 -2.40 17.39 -0.57
N PHE A 104 -1.95 16.34 0.14
CA PHE A 104 -2.37 14.95 -0.10
C PHE A 104 -3.43 14.44 0.91
N ASP A 105 -4.22 15.34 1.47
CA ASP A 105 -5.14 15.14 2.61
C ASP A 105 -6.46 14.45 2.27
N LYS A 106 -6.66 14.06 1.00
CA LYS A 106 -7.80 13.22 0.61
C LYS A 106 -7.73 11.85 1.31
N GLU A 107 -8.87 11.25 1.60
CA GLU A 107 -8.91 9.90 2.15
C GLU A 107 -8.43 8.87 1.11
N ILE A 108 -7.89 7.73 1.56
CA ILE A 108 -7.63 6.60 0.66
C ILE A 108 -8.95 5.90 0.33
N GLU A 109 -9.22 5.78 -0.97
CA GLU A 109 -10.46 5.18 -1.48
C GLU A 109 -10.36 3.66 -1.62
N TRP A 110 -9.18 3.14 -1.99
CA TRP A 110 -8.95 1.70 -2.21
C TRP A 110 -7.50 1.27 -1.96
N ASN A 111 -7.26 -0.04 -2.01
CA ASN A 111 -5.93 -0.64 -1.91
C ASN A 111 -4.96 -0.13 -3.00
N TYR A 112 -3.65 -0.24 -2.73
CA TYR A 112 -2.57 0.14 -3.63
C TYR A 112 -2.51 1.64 -3.98
N VAL A 113 -2.79 2.53 -3.03
CA VAL A 113 -2.30 3.93 -3.11
C VAL A 113 -0.80 3.95 -2.84
N LYS A 114 -0.07 4.83 -3.55
CA LYS A 114 1.38 5.00 -3.37
C LYS A 114 1.72 6.43 -3.00
N PHE A 115 2.75 6.60 -2.18
CA PHE A 115 3.33 7.89 -1.86
C PHE A 115 4.80 7.88 -2.24
N LEU A 116 5.29 8.97 -2.84
CA LEU A 116 6.71 9.21 -3.04
C LEU A 116 7.17 10.18 -1.96
N VAL A 117 8.11 9.74 -1.14
CA VAL A 117 8.71 10.53 -0.05
C VAL A 117 10.16 10.85 -0.40
N GLY A 118 10.55 12.10 -0.24
CA GLY A 118 11.91 12.58 -0.45
C GLY A 118 12.85 12.14 0.67
N ARG A 119 14.17 12.21 0.41
CA ARG A 119 15.21 11.89 1.39
C ARG A 119 15.20 12.81 2.62
N ASP A 120 14.62 13.98 2.47
CA ASP A 120 14.40 14.98 3.51
C ASP A 120 13.12 14.70 4.34
N GLY A 121 12.40 13.61 4.03
CA GLY A 121 11.14 13.26 4.68
C GLY A 121 9.96 14.09 4.21
N GLN A 122 10.05 14.85 3.11
CA GLN A 122 8.89 15.53 2.52
C GLN A 122 8.10 14.56 1.63
N VAL A 123 6.77 14.56 1.75
CA VAL A 123 5.91 13.84 0.80
C VAL A 123 5.87 14.64 -0.50
N LEU A 124 6.34 14.05 -1.60
CA LEU A 124 6.50 14.71 -2.90
C LEU A 124 5.32 14.46 -3.84
N ARG A 125 4.72 13.27 -3.77
CA ARG A 125 3.60 12.87 -4.63
C ARG A 125 2.74 11.79 -3.99
N ARG A 126 1.46 11.79 -4.33
CA ARG A 126 0.52 10.69 -4.14
C ARG A 126 0.06 10.15 -5.49
N TYR A 127 -0.13 8.84 -5.58
CA TYR A 127 -0.64 8.14 -6.77
C TYR A 127 -1.86 7.31 -6.41
N SER A 128 -2.89 7.41 -7.24
CA SER A 128 -4.14 6.68 -7.09
C SER A 128 -3.98 5.17 -7.31
N PRO A 129 -4.96 4.36 -6.86
CA PRO A 129 -5.07 2.98 -7.31
C PRO A 129 -5.08 2.93 -8.84
N GLY A 130 -4.37 1.97 -9.44
CA GLY A 130 -4.15 1.88 -10.89
C GLY A 130 -2.67 1.78 -11.26
N ASP A 131 -2.38 1.94 -12.56
CA ASP A 131 -1.03 1.84 -13.10
C ASP A 131 -0.16 3.05 -12.68
N PRO A 132 0.91 2.85 -11.91
CA PRO A 132 1.80 3.94 -11.52
C PRO A 132 2.64 4.50 -12.68
N LEU A 133 2.92 3.73 -13.73
CA LEU A 133 3.73 4.15 -14.87
C LEU A 133 2.95 5.13 -15.76
N GLU A 134 1.66 4.88 -15.97
CA GLU A 134 0.77 5.82 -16.66
C GLU A 134 0.69 7.15 -15.92
N GLN A 135 0.66 7.10 -14.58
CA GLN A 135 0.67 8.26 -13.70
C GLN A 135 2.04 8.98 -13.65
N GLY A 136 3.08 8.42 -14.27
CA GLY A 136 4.40 9.06 -14.40
C GLY A 136 5.34 8.81 -13.22
N MET A 137 5.04 7.83 -12.36
CA MET A 137 5.82 7.56 -11.15
C MET A 137 7.31 7.30 -11.44
N GLU A 138 7.66 6.58 -12.51
CA GLU A 138 9.08 6.32 -12.80
C GLU A 138 9.85 7.61 -13.12
N GLU A 139 9.23 8.57 -13.80
CA GLU A 139 9.87 9.86 -14.11
C GLU A 139 10.01 10.73 -12.86
N ASP A 140 8.97 10.77 -12.02
CA ASP A 140 9.02 11.45 -10.72
C ASP A 140 10.12 10.85 -9.81
N ILE A 141 10.25 9.52 -9.77
CA ILE A 141 11.34 8.83 -9.05
C ILE A 141 12.70 9.27 -9.57
N LYS A 142 12.92 9.27 -10.89
CA LYS A 142 14.21 9.72 -11.47
C LYS A 142 14.53 11.15 -11.05
N ARG A 143 13.56 12.06 -11.11
CA ARG A 143 13.72 13.45 -10.72
C ARG A 143 14.08 13.60 -9.25
N ALA A 144 13.35 12.91 -8.38
CA ALA A 144 13.64 12.90 -6.94
C ALA A 144 15.04 12.36 -6.64
N LEU A 145 15.48 11.30 -7.32
CA LEU A 145 16.83 10.74 -7.19
C LEU A 145 17.92 11.65 -7.74
N ASP A 146 17.59 12.54 -8.69
CA ASP A 146 18.48 13.58 -9.21
C ASP A 146 18.45 14.87 -8.38
N GLY A 147 17.66 14.93 -7.29
CA GLY A 147 17.45 16.15 -6.51
C GLY A 147 16.70 17.26 -7.25
N ARG A 148 15.91 16.89 -8.26
CA ARG A 148 15.13 17.82 -9.09
C ARG A 148 13.67 17.88 -8.64
N GLU A 149 13.06 19.05 -8.81
CA GLU A 149 11.62 19.19 -8.63
C GLU A 149 10.84 18.26 -9.58
N LEU A 150 9.75 17.70 -9.04
CA LEU A 150 8.86 16.83 -9.80
C LEU A 150 8.06 17.65 -10.82
N GLY A 151 7.63 17.00 -11.90
CA GLY A 151 6.78 17.63 -12.90
C GLY A 151 5.37 17.94 -12.41
N LYS A 152 4.50 18.44 -13.29
CA LYS A 152 3.06 18.47 -12.98
C LYS A 152 2.51 17.03 -12.90
N PRO A 153 1.56 16.73 -11.99
CA PRO A 153 0.90 15.43 -11.95
C PRO A 153 0.28 15.11 -13.31
N ARG A 154 0.44 13.88 -13.80
CA ARG A 154 -0.24 13.43 -15.02
C ARG A 154 -1.74 13.22 -14.79
N ASN A 155 -2.11 12.83 -13.58
CA ASN A 155 -3.49 12.79 -13.13
C ASN A 155 -3.67 13.85 -12.02
N PRO A 156 -4.42 14.95 -12.26
CA PRO A 156 -4.65 15.99 -11.26
C PRO A 156 -5.64 15.56 -10.16
N TYR A 157 -6.29 14.41 -10.33
CA TYR A 157 -7.30 13.90 -9.38
C TYR A 157 -6.72 12.92 -8.35
N ALA A 158 -5.45 12.51 -8.51
CA ALA A 158 -4.73 11.64 -7.58
C ALA A 158 -4.18 12.38 -6.34
#